data_AF-X1JAF6-F1
#
_entry.id   AF-X1JAF6-F1
#
_cell.length_a   1.000
_cell.length_b   1.000
_cell.length_c   1.000
_cell.angle_alpha   90.00
_cell.angle_beta   90.00
_cell.angle_gamma   90.00
#
_symmetry.space_group_name_H-M   'P 1'
#
loop_
_entity.id
_entity.type
_entity.pdbx_description
1 polymer ?
#
loop_
_entity_poly.entity_id
_entity_poly.type
_entity_poly.pdbx_seq_one_letter_code
_entity_poly.pdbx_strand_id
1 'polypeptide(L)'
;IKGILLSVAAGIISMGPIYVWYPLLKELREKGAGNMPIAVFLYNRAVKPFLLPVMIAYFGWVYVSILTVLTVLASVVNGYLVAMFAKRKTA
;
A
#
# COMPACT_ATOMS: atom_id res chain seq x y z
N ILE A 1 -2.26 -15.00 -0.92
CA ILE A 1 -2.27 -14.30 -2.23
C ILE A 1 -3.50 -13.40 -2.39
N LYS A 2 -4.74 -13.91 -2.27
CA LYS A 2 -5.98 -13.10 -2.39
C LYS A 2 -6.02 -11.85 -1.49
N GLY A 3 -5.58 -11.94 -0.23
CA GLY A 3 -5.57 -10.81 0.70
C GLY A 3 -4.58 -9.69 0.34
N ILE A 4 -3.46 -10.02 -0.33
CA ILE A 4 -2.46 -9.01 -0.76
C ILE A 4 -3.02 -8.22 -1.94
N LEU A 5 -3.62 -8.91 -2.92
CA LEU A 5 -4.23 -8.25 -4.07
C LEU A 5 -5.33 -7.27 -3.64
N LEU A 6 -6.15 -7.68 -2.66
CA LEU A 6 -7.18 -6.82 -2.07
C LEU A 6 -6.57 -5.60 -1.36
N SER A 7 -5.50 -5.79 -0.59
CA SER A 7 -4.79 -4.68 0.06
C SER A 7 -4.16 -3.70 -0.92
N VAL A 8 -3.61 -4.18 -2.04
CA VAL A 8 -3.07 -3.32 -3.11
C VAL A 8 -4.19 -2.49 -3.73
N ALA A 9 -5.27 -3.14 -4.18
CA ALA A 9 -6.40 -2.46 -4.81
C ALA A 9 -7.07 -1.47 -3.85
N ALA A 10 -7.32 -1.89 -2.61
CA ALA A 10 -7.91 -1.03 -1.59
C ALA A 10 -6.98 0.14 -1.25
N GLY A 11 -5.65 -0.05 -1.20
CA GLY A 11 -4.70 1.03 -0.97
C GLY A 11 -4.69 2.07 -2.08
N ILE A 12 -4.72 1.64 -3.35
CA ILE A 12 -4.72 2.56 -4.50
C ILE A 12 -6.05 3.36 -4.58
N ILE A 13 -7.17 2.71 -4.27
CA ILE A 13 -8.51 3.34 -4.32
C ILE A 13 -8.77 4.19 -3.06
N SER A 14 -8.10 3.88 -1.95
CA SER A 14 -8.26 4.58 -0.68
C SER A 14 -7.75 6.03 -0.78
N MET A 15 -8.68 6.95 -1.01
CA MET A 15 -8.44 8.39 -1.01
C MET A 15 -8.66 9.01 0.39
N GLY A 16 -8.22 10.26 0.53
CA GLY A 16 -8.33 11.02 1.78
C GLY A 16 -7.13 10.85 2.73
N PRO A 17 -7.21 11.46 3.93
CA PRO A 17 -6.10 11.45 4.88
C PRO A 17 -5.82 10.05 5.44
N ILE A 18 -4.55 9.72 5.65
CA ILE A 18 -4.12 8.40 6.13
C ILE A 18 -4.72 8.02 7.49
N TYR A 19 -4.91 8.99 8.39
CA TYR A 19 -5.40 8.75 9.75
C TYR A 19 -6.82 8.17 9.81
N VAL A 20 -7.64 8.43 8.79
CA VAL A 20 -9.03 7.91 8.70
C VAL A 20 -9.04 6.38 8.63
N TRP A 21 -7.94 5.77 8.20
CA TRP A 21 -7.88 4.34 7.91
C TRP A 21 -7.21 3.55 9.02
N TYR A 22 -6.60 4.22 9.99
CA TYR A 22 -6.03 3.54 11.16
C TYR A 22 -7.05 2.75 11.99
N PRO A 23 -8.29 3.26 12.24
CA PRO A 23 -9.32 2.47 12.91
C PRO A 23 -9.69 1.19 12.15
N LEU A 24 -9.90 1.29 10.83
CA LEU A 24 -10.20 0.14 9.98
C LEU A 24 -9.06 -0.89 9.99
N LEU A 25 -7.82 -0.43 9.85
CA LEU A 25 -6.65 -1.31 9.85
C LEU A 25 -6.42 -1.97 11.22
N LYS A 26 -6.75 -1.26 12.31
CA LYS A 26 -6.75 -1.82 13.65
C LYS A 26 -7.77 -2.94 13.79
N GLU A 27 -9.02 -2.73 13.37
CA GLU A 27 -10.05 -3.77 13.39
C GLU A 27 -9.68 -4.99 12.54
N LEU A 28 -9.12 -4.77 11.34
CA LEU A 28 -8.65 -5.85 10.48
C LEU A 28 -7.54 -6.66 11.16
N ARG A 29 -6.60 -5.99 11.84
CA ARG A 29 -5.54 -6.65 12.63
C ARG A 29 -6.12 -7.48 13.77
N GLU A 30 -7.08 -6.94 14.52
CA GLU A 30 -7.76 -7.64 15.63
C GLU A 30 -8.55 -8.86 15.14
N LYS A 31 -9.10 -8.80 13.92
CA LYS A 31 -9.76 -9.93 13.24
C LYS A 31 -8.78 -10.93 12.60
N GLY A 32 -7.48 -10.80 12.84
CA GLY A 32 -6.46 -11.75 12.40
C GLY A 32 -5.76 -11.40 11.07
N ALA A 33 -5.93 -10.18 10.54
CA ALA A 33 -5.14 -9.74 9.39
C ALA A 33 -3.66 -9.61 9.79
N GLY A 34 -2.78 -10.23 8.99
CA GLY A 34 -1.33 -10.14 9.22
C GLY A 34 -0.80 -8.71 9.05
N ASN A 35 0.36 -8.43 9.63
CA ASN A 35 1.04 -7.13 9.49
C ASN A 35 1.41 -6.81 8.02
N MET A 36 1.61 -7.85 7.19
CA MET A 36 1.94 -7.73 5.78
C MET A 36 0.84 -7.02 4.95
N PRO A 37 -0.42 -7.50 4.88
CA PRO A 37 -1.48 -6.82 4.11
C PRO A 37 -1.78 -5.40 4.61
N ILE A 38 -1.62 -5.14 5.91
CA ILE A 38 -1.77 -3.79 6.48
C ILE A 38 -0.69 -2.85 5.96
N ALA A 39 0.57 -3.28 5.98
CA ALA A 39 1.70 -2.51 5.46
C ALA A 39 1.60 -2.30 3.95
N VAL A 40 1.21 -3.32 3.19
CA VAL A 40 0.97 -3.22 1.73
C VAL A 40 -0.15 -2.22 1.42
N PHE A 41 -1.25 -2.23 2.17
CA PHE A 41 -2.34 -1.27 2.01
C PHE A 41 -1.84 0.16 2.23
N LEU A 42 -1.13 0.41 3.34
CA LEU A 42 -0.62 1.74 3.68
C LEU A 42 0.36 2.28 2.62
N TYR A 43 1.24 1.44 2.09
CA TYR A 43 2.22 1.85 1.08
C TYR A 43 1.59 2.09 -0.29
N ASN A 44 0.59 1.30 -0.70
CA ASN A 44 -0.06 1.48 -2.00
C ASN A 44 -0.86 2.79 -2.11
N ARG A 45 -1.20 3.42 -0.98
CA ARG A 45 -1.80 4.77 -0.96
C ARG A 45 -0.88 5.87 -1.51
N ALA A 46 0.40 5.60 -1.68
CA ALA A 46 1.32 6.53 -2.34
C ALA A 46 0.96 6.71 -3.82
N VAL A 47 0.35 5.70 -4.45
CA VAL A 47 -0.13 5.79 -5.83
C VAL A 47 -1.45 6.56 -5.81
N LYS A 48 -1.45 7.78 -6.35
CA LYS A 48 -2.66 8.61 -6.47
C LYS A 48 -3.13 8.59 -7.92
N PRO A 49 -4.16 7.79 -8.28
CA PRO A 49 -4.64 7.70 -9.66
C PRO A 49 -5.01 9.06 -10.24
N PHE A 50 -5.59 9.94 -9.42
CA PHE A 50 -5.97 11.30 -9.81
C PHE A 50 -4.79 12.17 -10.27
N LEU A 51 -3.59 11.93 -9.73
CA LEU A 51 -2.40 12.71 -10.09
C LEU A 51 -1.59 12.08 -11.23
N LEU A 52 -1.89 10.84 -11.63
CA LEU A 52 -1.18 10.18 -12.73
C LEU A 52 -1.28 10.97 -14.05
N PRO A 53 -2.44 11.50 -14.49
CA PRO A 53 -2.52 12.30 -15.70
C PRO A 53 -1.63 13.54 -15.66
N VAL A 54 -1.56 14.19 -14.49
CA VAL A 54 -0.68 15.34 -14.27
C VAL A 54 0.78 14.91 -14.40
N MET A 55 1.19 13.86 -13.70
CA MET A 55 2.57 13.34 -13.80
C MET A 55 2.93 12.94 -15.23
N ILE A 56 1.99 12.37 -15.99
CA ILE A 56 2.22 12.00 -17.40
C ILE A 56 2.47 13.25 -18.24
N ALA A 57 1.69 14.32 -18.03
CA ALA A 57 1.87 15.58 -18.75
C ALA A 57 3.24 16.22 -18.48
N TYR A 58 3.78 16.10 -17.25
CA TYR A 58 5.07 16.69 -16.88
C TYR A 58 6.28 15.81 -17.23
N PHE A 59 6.20 14.48 -17.04
CA PHE A 59 7.35 13.58 -17.08
C PHE A 59 7.28 12.53 -18.20
N GLY A 60 6.15 12.47 -18.92
CA GLY A 60 5.92 11.50 -19.99
C GLY A 60 5.45 10.13 -19.51
N TRP A 61 4.81 9.39 -20.42
CA TRP A 61 4.16 8.11 -20.09
C TRP A 61 5.14 7.02 -19.63
N VAL A 62 6.33 6.95 -20.23
CA VAL A 62 7.34 5.92 -19.90
C VAL A 62 7.83 6.06 -18.47
N TYR A 63 8.15 7.29 -18.03
CA TYR A 63 8.61 7.54 -16.68
C TYR A 63 7.55 7.16 -15.64
N VAL A 64 6.30 7.60 -15.86
CA VAL A 64 5.22 7.37 -14.90
C VAL A 64 4.86 5.90 -14.77
N SER A 65 4.85 5.16 -15.88
CA SER A 65 4.56 3.72 -15.86
C SER A 65 5.65 2.94 -15.13
N ILE A 66 6.93 3.23 -15.37
CA ILE A 66 8.05 2.62 -14.62
C ILE A 66 7.93 2.95 -13.13
N LEU A 67 7.75 4.23 -12.77
CA LEU A 67 7.65 4.66 -11.39
C LEU A 67 6.47 4.01 -10.66
N THR A 68 5.32 3.89 -11.32
CA THR A 68 4.11 3.26 -10.74
C THR A 68 4.35 1.77 -10.47
N VAL A 69 4.93 1.05 -11.43
CA VAL A 69 5.26 -0.37 -11.27
C VAL A 69 6.27 -0.56 -10.13
N LEU A 70 7.32 0.24 -10.07
CA LEU A 70 8.31 0.20 -9.00
C LEU A 70 7.68 0.50 -7.63
N THR A 71 6.74 1.44 -7.55
CA THR A 71 6.04 1.78 -6.30
C THR A 71 5.19 0.61 -5.81
N VAL A 72 4.46 -0.05 -6.71
CA VAL A 72 3.66 -1.23 -6.39
C VAL A 72 4.56 -2.38 -5.94
N LEU A 73 5.67 -2.65 -6.63
CA LEU A 73 6.63 -3.68 -6.22
C LEU A 73 7.25 -3.36 -4.85
N ALA A 74 7.67 -2.11 -4.64
CA ALA A 74 8.21 -1.64 -3.37
C ALA A 74 7.19 -1.78 -2.22
N SER A 75 5.89 -1.61 -2.48
CA SER A 75 4.85 -1.82 -1.47
C SER A 75 4.85 -3.27 -0.94
N VAL A 76 5.07 -4.24 -1.82
CA VAL A 76 5.11 -5.67 -1.45
C VAL A 76 6.37 -5.96 -0.64
N VAL A 77 7.53 -5.45 -1.07
CA VAL A 77 8.79 -5.58 -0.33
C VAL A 77 8.67 -4.96 1.06
N ASN A 78 8.12 -3.74 1.16
CA ASN A 78 7.86 -3.09 2.45
C ASN A 78 6.92 -3.93 3.32
N GLY A 79 5.87 -4.51 2.74
CA GLY A 79 4.98 -5.42 3.44
C GLY A 79 5.71 -6.62 4.08
N TYR A 80 6.63 -7.22 3.33
CA TYR A 80 7.48 -8.32 3.84
C TYR A 80 8.44 -7.86 4.93
N LEU A 81 9.13 -6.73 4.73
CA LEU A 81 10.05 -6.16 5.72
C LEU A 81 9.32 -5.86 7.03
N VAL A 82 8.18 -5.16 6.96
CA VAL A 82 7.36 -4.85 8.13
C VAL A 82 6.89 -6.13 8.82
N ALA A 83 6.44 -7.14 8.07
CA ALA A 83 6.04 -8.42 8.65
C ALA A 83 7.21 -9.15 9.35
N MET A 84 8.41 -9.08 8.79
CA MET A 84 9.62 -9.66 9.37
C MET A 84 10.02 -8.98 10.69
N PHE A 85 10.11 -7.65 10.70
CA PHE A 85 10.50 -6.90 11.90
C PHE A 85 9.39 -6.88 12.97
N ALA A 86 8.12 -6.79 12.56
CA ALA A 86 7.00 -6.78 13.48
C ALA A 86 6.72 -8.16 14.11
N LYS A 87 7.28 -9.25 13.56
CA LYS A 87 7.26 -10.59 14.18
C LYS A 87 8.05 -10.65 15.50
N ARG A 88 8.88 -9.64 15.81
CA ARG A 88 9.71 -9.58 17.02
C ARG A 88 9.02 -9.00 18.26
N LYS A 89 7.70 -8.77 18.23
CA LYS A 89 6.92 -8.29 19.38
C LYS A 89 5.68 -9.15 19.65
N THR A 90 5.94 -10.39 20.03
CA THR A 90 5.05 -11.22 20.84
C THR A 90 5.96 -11.99 21.80
N ALA A 91 6.31 -11.32 22.89
CA ALA A 91 6.66 -11.92 24.17
C ALA A 91 5.64 -11.38 25.17
#